data_AF-A0A6V2Q3Z4-F1
#
_entry.id   AF-A0A6V2Q3Z4-F1
#
_cell.length_a   1.000
_cell.length_b   1.000
_cell.length_c   1.000
_cell.angle_alpha   90.00
_cell.angle_beta   90.00
_cell.angle_gamma   90.00
#
_symmetry.space_group_name_H-M   'P 1'
#
loop_
_entity.id
_entity.type
_entity.pdbx_description
1 polymer ?
#
loop_
_entity_poly.entity_id
_entity_poly.type
_entity_poly.pdbx_seq_one_letter_code
_entity_poly.pdbx_strand_id
1 'polypeptide(L)'
;MSDSDYDSEDSHSESYDSKKRMNDTEGWCQFKLCRMSDSDYDSEDSSASNDTIVPAPVAQRKELWMLLTKHGTYLTADPTTHALSSTKIPSFWQANKSNLTLVCTRDTPPRRMHYRQKWLTQTVEYVRTMRETYLSFQLGCMGLRTALDTIATSIPCRPFCLVEDEEQECPSLRSLCYRTAEEARRSGQPDWVQLVALLHDMGRVVAWLDARASAATTTKTEPTSYSCSAEDGLDWTIASRSRIVGCAAPNQATFSEFRHLNSDESDARYSTLEGMYHPHIGLDHTWLNWTGPEYMYHMLQRNGCTIPEEGMSMLRYFSLGDWHEHDEYATLTNEDDEDVKYFVSDFDRMRRRAWKKCGERTGDLSDKECEALWEGYYAAIADKYNCGGDLKW
;
A
#
# COMPACT_ATOMS: atom_id res chain seq x y z
N MET A 1 -19.10 60.76 37.11
CA MET A 1 -19.73 61.16 35.83
C MET A 1 -19.49 59.98 34.90
N SER A 2 -20.32 58.94 35.02
CA SER A 2 -21.68 58.78 34.45
C SER A 2 -21.52 57.81 33.27
N ASP A 3 -22.10 56.62 33.17
CA ASP A 3 -23.22 55.93 33.84
C ASP A 3 -22.88 54.40 33.73
N SER A 4 -23.12 53.51 34.71
CA SER A 4 -24.41 52.88 35.10
C SER A 4 -25.25 52.48 33.86
N ASP A 5 -25.58 51.22 33.61
CA ASP A 5 -26.48 50.34 34.36
C ASP A 5 -26.30 48.90 33.84
N TYR A 6 -26.19 47.88 34.70
CA TYR A 6 -27.31 47.06 35.24
C TYR A 6 -28.09 46.34 34.11
N ASP A 7 -28.23 45.02 34.06
CA ASP A 7 -28.82 44.16 35.10
C ASP A 7 -28.59 42.66 34.77
N SER A 8 -28.16 41.87 35.76
CA SER A 8 -28.90 40.80 36.48
C SER A 8 -29.05 39.48 35.72
N GLU A 9 -28.31 38.45 36.15
CA GLU A 9 -28.83 37.32 36.96
C GLU A 9 -29.81 36.43 36.19
N ASP A 10 -29.44 35.18 35.91
CA ASP A 10 -29.72 34.12 36.88
C ASP A 10 -29.06 32.79 36.49
N SER A 11 -28.55 32.13 37.50
CA SER A 11 -27.91 30.82 37.43
C SER A 11 -28.93 29.73 37.70
N HIS A 12 -29.21 28.87 36.72
CA HIS A 12 -29.75 27.54 36.99
C HIS A 12 -29.03 26.47 36.17
N SER A 13 -28.36 25.59 36.91
CA SER A 13 -27.81 24.33 36.42
C SER A 13 -28.93 23.39 36.01
N GLU A 14 -29.01 23.04 34.73
CA GLU A 14 -29.66 21.82 34.30
C GLU A 14 -28.72 21.02 33.40
N SER A 15 -28.41 19.82 33.87
CA SER A 15 -27.80 18.74 33.12
C SER A 15 -28.63 18.45 31.87
N TYR A 16 -28.21 18.98 30.71
CA TYR A 16 -28.81 18.63 29.43
C TYR A 16 -27.94 17.61 28.69
N ASP A 17 -28.45 16.38 28.79
CA ASP A 17 -28.11 15.12 28.14
C ASP A 17 -27.33 15.23 26.80
N SER A 18 -26.04 14.87 26.85
CA SER A 18 -25.13 14.78 25.70
C SER A 18 -25.50 13.68 24.70
N LYS A 19 -26.53 12.85 24.98
CA LYS A 19 -27.00 11.80 24.07
C LYS A 19 -27.94 12.31 22.96
N LYS A 20 -28.43 13.56 23.02
CA LYS A 20 -29.39 14.07 22.01
C LYS A 20 -28.73 14.66 20.76
N ARG A 21 -27.41 14.85 20.73
CA ARG A 21 -26.67 15.41 19.56
C ARG A 21 -26.11 14.37 18.59
N MET A 22 -26.24 13.07 18.87
CA MET A 22 -25.72 12.00 18.01
C MET A 22 -26.71 11.49 16.95
N ASN A 23 -27.91 12.06 16.82
CA ASN A 23 -28.91 11.61 15.83
C ASN A 23 -29.20 12.60 14.68
N ASP A 24 -28.54 13.76 14.60
CA ASP A 24 -28.77 14.73 13.50
C ASP A 24 -27.73 14.65 12.36
N THR A 25 -26.72 13.80 12.48
CA THR A 25 -25.69 13.60 11.44
C THR A 25 -26.07 12.54 10.40
N GLU A 26 -27.05 11.66 10.67
CA GLU A 26 -27.55 10.68 9.69
C GLU A 26 -28.11 11.34 8.42
N GLY A 27 -28.53 12.61 8.51
CA GLY A 27 -29.06 13.32 7.36
C GLY A 27 -28.00 13.85 6.38
N TRP A 28 -26.73 14.06 6.77
CA TRP A 28 -25.87 15.01 6.03
C TRP A 28 -25.36 14.55 4.67
N CYS A 29 -25.18 13.25 4.45
CA CYS A 29 -24.86 12.69 3.13
C CYS A 29 -25.42 11.28 3.00
N GLN A 30 -26.73 11.17 2.76
CA GLN A 30 -27.32 9.94 2.23
C GLN A 30 -27.84 10.22 0.83
N PHE A 31 -27.21 9.61 -0.18
CA PHE A 31 -27.76 9.58 -1.52
C PHE A 31 -28.93 8.61 -1.53
N LYS A 32 -30.12 9.10 -1.86
CA LYS A 32 -31.28 8.27 -2.13
C LYS A 32 -31.21 7.79 -3.57
N LEU A 33 -31.37 6.48 -3.74
CA LEU A 33 -31.36 5.83 -5.04
C LEU A 33 -32.75 5.97 -5.67
N CYS A 34 -32.84 6.73 -6.77
CA CYS A 34 -34.09 6.92 -7.51
C CYS A 34 -34.06 6.04 -8.77
N ARG A 35 -35.01 5.11 -8.88
CA ARG A 35 -35.22 4.26 -10.04
C ARG A 35 -36.06 4.99 -11.07
N MET A 36 -35.65 4.98 -12.34
CA MET A 36 -36.45 5.45 -13.46
C MET A 36 -36.94 4.25 -14.27
N SER A 37 -38.24 4.18 -14.56
CA SER A 37 -38.83 3.14 -15.41
C SER A 37 -39.27 3.73 -16.74
N ASP A 38 -39.12 3.00 -17.84
CA ASP A 38 -39.53 3.49 -19.17
C ASP A 38 -41.04 3.79 -19.27
N SER A 39 -41.85 3.31 -18.32
CA SER A 39 -43.31 3.56 -18.24
C SER A 39 -43.67 4.97 -17.77
N ASP A 40 -42.71 5.78 -17.33
CA ASP A 40 -42.97 7.14 -16.82
C ASP A 40 -43.14 8.18 -17.95
N TYR A 41 -43.06 7.76 -19.22
CA TYR A 41 -43.23 8.62 -20.41
C TYR A 41 -44.46 8.29 -21.27
N ASP A 42 -45.23 7.23 -20.97
CA ASP A 42 -46.35 6.76 -21.82
C ASP A 42 -47.74 7.33 -21.44
N SER A 43 -47.82 8.38 -20.62
CA SER A 43 -49.09 8.98 -20.22
C SER A 43 -49.32 10.35 -20.86
N GLU A 44 -49.31 10.45 -22.19
CA GLU A 44 -49.93 11.54 -22.96
C GLU A 44 -49.82 11.26 -24.48
N ASP A 45 -50.63 10.31 -24.99
CA ASP A 45 -51.28 10.38 -26.32
C ASP A 45 -51.88 9.01 -26.69
N SER A 46 -53.10 8.75 -26.21
CA SER A 46 -53.91 7.64 -26.70
C SER A 46 -54.90 8.13 -27.76
N SER A 47 -54.54 8.05 -29.04
CA SER A 47 -55.54 7.91 -30.10
C SER A 47 -55.03 7.05 -31.27
N ALA A 48 -55.76 5.96 -31.53
CA ALA A 48 -55.71 5.07 -32.70
C ALA A 48 -54.37 4.34 -32.97
N SER A 49 -54.28 3.01 -32.92
CA SER A 49 -55.00 2.08 -33.80
C SER A 49 -54.66 0.64 -33.37
N ASN A 50 -55.62 -0.27 -33.54
CA ASN A 50 -55.45 -1.72 -33.34
C ASN A 50 -54.61 -2.29 -34.47
N ASP A 51 -53.39 -2.75 -34.17
CA ASP A 51 -52.74 -3.82 -34.94
C ASP A 51 -51.88 -4.69 -34.03
N THR A 52 -52.16 -5.99 -34.08
CA THR A 52 -51.48 -7.08 -33.37
C THR A 52 -50.01 -7.17 -33.78
N ILE A 53 -49.12 -6.58 -32.97
CA ILE A 53 -47.67 -6.78 -33.07
C ILE A 53 -47.25 -7.79 -32.00
N VAL A 54 -46.67 -8.91 -32.45
CA VAL A 54 -46.01 -9.92 -31.62
C VAL A 54 -44.91 -9.25 -30.79
N PRO A 55 -44.84 -9.44 -29.45
CA PRO A 55 -43.82 -8.78 -28.65
C PRO A 55 -42.43 -9.32 -29.03
N ALA A 56 -41.56 -8.42 -29.46
CA ALA A 56 -40.14 -8.69 -29.65
C ALA A 56 -39.53 -9.26 -28.35
N PRO A 57 -38.49 -10.11 -28.43
CA PRO A 57 -37.81 -10.63 -27.24
C PRO A 57 -37.38 -9.45 -26.36
N VAL A 58 -37.69 -9.53 -25.06
CA VAL A 58 -37.41 -8.49 -24.06
C VAL A 58 -35.93 -8.09 -24.15
N ALA A 59 -35.65 -7.01 -24.88
CA ALA A 59 -34.36 -6.35 -24.84
C ALA A 59 -34.07 -6.04 -23.36
N GLN A 60 -32.90 -6.40 -22.85
CA GLN A 60 -32.49 -6.10 -21.48
C GLN A 60 -32.77 -4.62 -21.21
N ARG A 61 -33.82 -4.32 -20.45
CA ARG A 61 -34.17 -2.94 -20.05
C ARG A 61 -32.94 -2.36 -19.35
N LYS A 62 -32.37 -1.30 -19.91
CA LYS A 62 -31.23 -0.60 -19.29
C LYS A 62 -31.78 0.22 -18.14
N GLU A 63 -31.71 -0.32 -16.93
CA GLU A 63 -32.17 0.39 -15.74
C GLU A 63 -31.26 1.58 -15.44
N LEU A 64 -31.85 2.78 -15.42
CA LEU A 64 -31.18 4.02 -15.07
C LEU A 64 -31.49 4.40 -13.62
N TRP A 65 -30.44 4.84 -12.93
CA TRP A 65 -30.47 5.23 -11.54
C TRP A 65 -29.96 6.66 -11.37
N MET A 66 -30.55 7.39 -10.43
CA MET A 66 -30.08 8.70 -10.02
C MET A 66 -29.72 8.66 -8.54
N LEU A 67 -28.61 9.30 -8.18
CA LEU A 67 -28.13 9.41 -6.80
C LEU A 67 -28.44 10.83 -6.31
N LEU A 68 -29.51 10.98 -5.52
CA LEU A 68 -30.04 12.27 -5.06
C LEU A 68 -29.67 12.55 -3.60
N THR A 69 -29.07 13.71 -3.32
CA THR A 69 -28.80 14.17 -1.96
C THR A 69 -30.08 14.68 -1.28
N LYS A 70 -30.09 14.77 0.06
CA LYS A 70 -31.17 15.44 0.81
C LYS A 70 -31.38 16.92 0.47
N HIS A 71 -30.42 17.54 -0.22
CA HIS A 71 -30.42 18.95 -0.60
C HIS A 71 -30.93 19.20 -2.03
N GLY A 72 -31.42 18.17 -2.73
CA GLY A 72 -31.97 18.33 -4.07
C GLY A 72 -30.92 18.35 -5.19
N THR A 73 -29.72 17.84 -4.94
CA THR A 73 -28.63 17.77 -5.92
C THR A 73 -28.29 16.32 -6.27
N TYR A 74 -27.76 16.08 -7.45
CA TYR A 74 -27.43 14.75 -7.99
C TYR A 74 -25.92 14.54 -8.04
N LEU A 75 -25.47 13.30 -7.75
CA LEU A 75 -24.08 12.91 -8.00
C LEU A 75 -23.85 12.79 -9.51
N THR A 76 -23.00 13.65 -10.03
CA THR A 76 -22.59 13.72 -11.43
C THR A 76 -21.14 13.30 -11.55
N ALA A 77 -20.85 12.37 -12.47
CA ALA A 77 -19.51 12.19 -13.00
C ALA A 77 -19.41 12.97 -14.31
N ASP A 78 -18.46 13.87 -14.40
CA ASP A 78 -18.11 14.46 -15.67
C ASP A 78 -17.46 13.36 -16.55
N PRO A 79 -18.00 13.07 -17.74
CA PRO A 79 -17.47 12.01 -18.59
C PRO A 79 -16.10 12.34 -19.19
N THR A 80 -15.70 13.61 -19.15
CA THR A 80 -14.46 14.14 -19.72
C THR A 80 -13.40 14.35 -18.65
N THR A 81 -13.77 14.98 -17.53
CA THR A 81 -12.82 15.28 -16.44
C THR A 81 -12.79 14.20 -15.37
N HIS A 82 -13.73 13.25 -15.41
CA HIS A 82 -13.92 12.20 -14.39
C HIS A 82 -14.15 12.72 -12.97
N ALA A 83 -14.37 14.03 -12.81
CA ALA A 83 -14.65 14.65 -11.54
C ALA A 83 -16.05 14.26 -11.06
N LEU A 84 -16.14 13.83 -9.80
CA LEU A 84 -17.41 13.66 -9.12
C LEU A 84 -17.82 14.99 -8.50
N SER A 85 -18.99 15.47 -8.86
CA SER A 85 -19.57 16.70 -8.32
C SER A 85 -21.03 16.49 -7.96
N SER A 86 -21.54 17.33 -7.05
CA SER A 86 -22.98 17.40 -6.79
C SER A 86 -23.56 18.55 -7.58
N THR A 87 -24.43 18.26 -8.54
CA THR A 87 -25.01 19.28 -9.42
C THR A 87 -26.53 19.32 -9.31
N LYS A 88 -27.17 20.40 -9.78
CA LYS A 88 -28.64 20.44 -9.89
C LYS A 88 -29.17 19.69 -11.12
N ILE A 89 -28.26 19.22 -11.98
CA ILE A 89 -28.60 18.55 -13.24
C ILE A 89 -28.60 17.04 -12.98
N PRO A 90 -29.70 16.32 -13.26
CA PRO A 90 -29.75 14.87 -13.16
C PRO A 90 -28.61 14.21 -13.91
N SER A 91 -27.97 13.23 -13.28
CA SER A 91 -26.98 12.36 -13.92
C SER A 91 -27.40 10.91 -13.72
N PHE A 92 -27.36 10.16 -14.81
CA PHE A 92 -27.91 8.82 -14.88
C PHE A 92 -26.79 7.79 -14.82
N TRP A 93 -26.97 6.83 -13.92
CA TRP A 93 -26.03 5.75 -13.65
C TRP A 93 -26.67 4.43 -14.04
N GLN A 94 -25.93 3.58 -14.74
CA GLN A 94 -26.42 2.27 -15.12
C GLN A 94 -25.78 1.19 -14.24
N ALA A 95 -26.59 0.35 -13.60
CA ALA A 95 -26.10 -0.80 -12.86
C ALA A 95 -25.74 -1.93 -13.84
N ASN A 96 -24.58 -2.56 -13.66
CA ASN A 96 -24.25 -3.76 -14.43
C ASN A 96 -24.86 -4.98 -13.70
N LYS A 97 -25.94 -5.51 -14.28
CA LYS A 97 -26.67 -6.73 -13.90
C LYS A 97 -27.44 -6.70 -12.57
N SER A 98 -26.87 -6.32 -11.43
CA SER A 98 -27.62 -6.41 -10.15
C SER A 98 -27.24 -5.47 -9.01
N ASN A 99 -26.16 -4.67 -9.06
CA ASN A 99 -25.87 -3.63 -8.07
C ASN A 99 -25.07 -2.48 -8.70
N LEU A 100 -25.30 -1.24 -8.25
CA LEU A 100 -24.42 -0.10 -8.47
C LEU A 100 -23.66 0.18 -7.17
N THR A 101 -22.36 -0.10 -7.11
CA THR A 101 -21.54 0.11 -5.92
C THR A 101 -20.50 1.19 -6.18
N LEU A 102 -20.51 2.25 -5.38
CA LEU A 102 -19.47 3.28 -5.38
C LEU A 102 -18.58 3.05 -4.16
N VAL A 103 -17.34 2.60 -4.40
CA VAL A 103 -16.36 2.36 -3.33
C VAL A 103 -15.31 3.47 -3.37
N CYS A 104 -15.24 4.26 -2.30
CA CYS A 104 -14.10 5.14 -2.09
C CYS A 104 -12.89 4.27 -1.72
N THR A 105 -11.89 4.22 -2.60
CA THR A 105 -10.66 3.48 -2.37
C THR A 105 -9.46 4.43 -2.35
N ARG A 106 -8.42 4.06 -1.60
CA ARG A 106 -7.10 4.71 -1.66
C ARG A 106 -6.23 4.11 -2.76
N ASP A 107 -6.75 3.15 -3.52
CA ASP A 107 -6.04 2.53 -4.64
C ASP A 107 -5.96 3.51 -5.80
N THR A 108 -4.74 3.84 -6.19
CA THR A 108 -4.47 4.63 -7.38
C THR A 108 -4.27 3.70 -8.59
N PRO A 109 -4.53 4.16 -9.82
CA PRO A 109 -4.22 3.39 -11.02
C PRO A 109 -2.78 2.85 -11.05
N PRO A 110 -1.72 3.61 -10.68
CA PRO A 110 -0.37 3.08 -10.55
C PRO A 110 -0.26 1.91 -9.56
N ARG A 111 -0.89 2.01 -8.37
CA ARG A 111 -0.91 0.92 -7.38
C ARG A 111 -1.58 -0.33 -7.94
N ARG A 112 -2.73 -0.17 -8.61
CA ARG A 112 -3.45 -1.32 -9.20
C ARG A 112 -2.64 -1.98 -10.31
N MET A 113 -2.00 -1.19 -11.18
CA MET A 113 -1.14 -1.71 -12.24
C MET A 113 0.08 -2.45 -11.69
N HIS A 114 0.73 -1.91 -10.65
CA HIS A 114 1.82 -2.58 -9.93
C HIS A 114 1.38 -3.95 -9.41
N TYR A 115 0.27 -4.02 -8.67
CA TYR A 115 -0.19 -5.32 -8.14
C TYR A 115 -0.66 -6.27 -9.25
N ARG A 116 -1.28 -5.76 -10.32
CA ARG A 116 -1.63 -6.57 -11.49
C ARG A 116 -0.38 -7.21 -12.11
N GLN A 117 0.69 -6.43 -12.28
CA GLN A 117 1.97 -6.92 -12.79
C GLN A 117 2.60 -7.91 -11.82
N LYS A 118 2.60 -7.60 -10.52
CA LYS A 118 3.10 -8.49 -9.46
C LYS A 118 2.41 -9.86 -9.49
N TRP A 119 1.07 -9.88 -9.62
CA TRP A 119 0.32 -11.13 -9.76
C TRP A 119 0.71 -11.88 -11.03
N LEU A 120 0.88 -11.19 -12.15
CA LEU A 120 1.30 -11.79 -13.41
C LEU A 120 2.72 -12.40 -13.35
N THR A 121 3.67 -11.74 -12.67
CA THR A 121 5.10 -12.08 -12.79
C THR A 121 5.67 -12.90 -11.64
N GLN A 122 5.19 -12.74 -10.40
CA GLN A 122 5.81 -13.38 -9.22
C GLN A 122 5.42 -14.86 -9.09
N THR A 123 5.92 -15.67 -10.01
CA THR A 123 5.87 -17.14 -10.00
C THR A 123 7.08 -17.73 -9.28
N VAL A 124 7.05 -19.02 -8.97
CA VAL A 124 8.21 -19.77 -8.46
C VAL A 124 9.41 -19.65 -9.40
N GLU A 125 9.17 -19.70 -10.72
CA GLU A 125 10.23 -19.56 -11.72
C GLU A 125 10.85 -18.16 -11.67
N TYR A 126 10.03 -17.12 -11.65
CA TYR A 126 10.50 -15.75 -11.55
C TYR A 126 11.32 -15.53 -10.28
N VAL A 127 10.82 -15.98 -9.13
CA VAL A 127 11.54 -15.87 -7.85
C VAL A 127 12.86 -16.62 -7.90
N ARG A 128 12.91 -17.80 -8.53
CA ARG A 128 14.17 -18.52 -8.76
C ARG A 128 15.17 -17.68 -9.56
N THR A 129 14.74 -17.13 -10.71
CA THR A 129 15.60 -16.27 -11.54
C THR A 129 16.10 -15.07 -10.76
N MET A 130 15.24 -14.39 -10.00
CA MET A 130 15.66 -13.25 -9.19
C MET A 130 16.68 -13.65 -8.11
N ARG A 131 16.49 -14.79 -7.45
CA ARG A 131 17.45 -15.32 -6.48
C ARG A 131 18.81 -15.59 -7.14
N GLU A 132 18.82 -16.24 -8.30
CA GLU A 132 20.05 -16.54 -9.05
C GLU A 132 20.80 -15.26 -9.47
N THR A 133 20.06 -14.24 -9.92
CA THR A 133 20.64 -12.95 -10.33
C THR A 133 21.21 -12.18 -9.14
N TYR A 134 20.43 -11.99 -8.08
CA TYR A 134 20.71 -10.99 -7.06
C TYR A 134 21.37 -11.53 -5.78
N LEU A 135 21.31 -12.84 -5.49
CA LEU A 135 22.00 -13.41 -4.32
C LEU A 135 23.52 -13.57 -4.51
N SER A 136 24.03 -13.21 -5.69
CA SER A 136 25.47 -13.09 -5.92
C SER A 136 26.04 -11.77 -5.38
N PHE A 137 25.18 -10.77 -5.13
CA PHE A 137 25.52 -9.43 -4.63
C PHE A 137 26.65 -8.76 -5.43
N GLN A 138 26.43 -8.64 -6.74
CA GLN A 138 27.39 -8.10 -7.72
C GLN A 138 27.01 -6.70 -8.23
N LEU A 139 25.97 -6.08 -7.67
CA LEU A 139 25.50 -4.76 -8.10
C LEU A 139 26.40 -3.63 -7.61
N GLY A 140 27.11 -3.83 -6.49
CA GLY A 140 28.13 -2.90 -6.04
C GLY A 140 28.60 -3.14 -4.62
N CYS A 141 29.43 -2.22 -4.14
CA CYS A 141 29.92 -2.18 -2.78
C CYS A 141 29.74 -0.76 -2.24
N MET A 142 28.97 -0.60 -1.16
CA MET A 142 28.77 0.69 -0.50
C MET A 142 28.33 0.53 0.96
N GLY A 143 28.67 1.50 1.79
CA GLY A 143 28.14 1.60 3.15
C GLY A 143 26.68 2.05 3.21
N LEU A 144 26.02 1.77 4.34
CA LEU A 144 24.61 2.10 4.57
C LEU A 144 24.29 3.60 4.43
N ARG A 145 25.21 4.48 4.84
CA ARG A 145 25.02 5.93 4.71
C ARG A 145 24.86 6.36 3.25
N THR A 146 25.75 5.87 2.39
CA THR A 146 25.71 6.17 0.95
C THR A 146 24.44 5.62 0.30
N ALA A 147 24.00 4.42 0.71
CA ALA A 147 22.74 3.86 0.25
C ALA A 147 21.52 4.71 0.70
N LEU A 148 21.51 5.18 1.95
CA LEU A 148 20.48 6.10 2.46
C LEU A 148 20.44 7.42 1.68
N ASP A 149 21.60 7.99 1.35
CA ASP A 149 21.68 9.23 0.57
C ASP A 149 21.25 9.01 -0.89
N THR A 150 21.51 7.84 -1.46
CA THR A 150 21.08 7.47 -2.82
C THR A 150 19.55 7.37 -2.91
N ILE A 151 18.90 6.72 -1.94
CA ILE A 151 17.44 6.60 -1.94
C ILE A 151 16.72 7.91 -1.60
N ALA A 152 17.42 8.91 -1.05
CA ALA A 152 16.83 10.21 -0.76
C ALA A 152 16.40 10.95 -2.04
N THR A 153 17.22 10.87 -3.08
CA THR A 153 17.05 11.62 -4.34
C THR A 153 16.54 10.75 -5.49
N SER A 154 16.90 9.46 -5.48
CA SER A 154 16.69 8.60 -6.64
C SER A 154 15.38 7.83 -6.61
N ILE A 155 14.79 7.61 -5.43
CA ILE A 155 13.63 6.72 -5.26
C ILE A 155 12.47 7.46 -4.59
N PRO A 156 11.26 7.46 -5.19
CA PRO A 156 10.11 8.10 -4.57
C PRO A 156 9.67 7.34 -3.32
N CYS A 157 9.47 8.07 -2.21
CA CYS A 157 8.90 7.51 -0.99
C CYS A 157 7.49 6.95 -1.26
N ARG A 158 6.65 7.69 -2.01
CA ARG A 158 5.30 7.28 -2.42
C ARG A 158 5.22 7.01 -3.92
N PRO A 159 5.62 5.81 -4.39
CA PRO A 159 5.65 5.50 -5.82
C PRO A 159 4.25 5.41 -6.47
N PHE A 160 3.19 5.44 -5.67
CA PHE A 160 1.81 5.31 -6.16
C PHE A 160 0.97 6.58 -6.00
N CYS A 161 1.53 7.70 -5.55
CA CYS A 161 0.81 8.97 -5.51
C CYS A 161 0.56 9.51 -6.92
N LEU A 162 -0.57 10.19 -7.12
CA LEU A 162 -0.88 10.86 -8.38
C LEU A 162 -0.22 12.25 -8.38
N VAL A 163 0.24 12.67 -9.55
CA VAL A 163 1.05 13.88 -9.76
C VAL A 163 0.32 15.17 -9.34
N GLU A 164 -1.02 15.13 -9.24
CA GLU A 164 -1.86 16.29 -8.89
C GLU A 164 -1.94 16.56 -7.37
N ASP A 165 -1.35 15.73 -6.51
CA ASP A 165 -1.21 16.00 -5.06
C ASP A 165 -0.05 16.97 -4.75
N GLU A 166 0.18 17.99 -5.60
CA GLU A 166 1.30 18.95 -5.48
C GLU A 166 1.28 19.75 -4.16
N GLU A 167 0.15 19.80 -3.45
CA GLU A 167 0.02 20.47 -2.15
C GLU A 167 0.64 19.67 -0.98
N GLN A 168 1.09 18.43 -1.20
CA GLN A 168 1.60 17.57 -0.14
C GLN A 168 3.10 17.30 -0.31
N GLU A 169 3.94 18.08 0.37
CA GLU A 169 5.37 17.79 0.52
C GLU A 169 5.55 16.36 1.07
N CYS A 170 5.88 15.42 0.19
CA CYS A 170 6.17 14.05 0.59
C CYS A 170 7.63 13.97 1.04
N PRO A 171 7.93 13.44 2.24
CA PRO A 171 9.31 13.24 2.65
C PRO A 171 10.02 12.24 1.72
N SER A 172 11.34 12.36 1.61
CA SER A 172 12.18 11.40 0.92
C SER A 172 12.13 10.02 1.60
N LEU A 173 12.52 8.98 0.86
CA LEU A 173 12.56 7.63 1.42
C LEU A 173 13.57 7.52 2.58
N ARG A 174 14.70 8.25 2.48
CA ARG A 174 15.68 8.39 3.56
C ARG A 174 15.05 8.93 4.84
N SER A 175 14.27 10.00 4.74
CA SER A 175 13.60 10.59 5.91
C SER A 175 12.59 9.65 6.54
N LEU A 176 11.88 8.86 5.74
CA LEU A 176 11.01 7.83 6.27
C LEU A 176 11.78 6.76 7.05
N CYS A 177 12.92 6.28 6.53
CA CYS A 177 13.78 5.33 7.23
C CYS A 177 14.21 5.87 8.59
N TYR A 178 14.76 7.09 8.64
CA TYR A 178 15.15 7.74 9.90
C TYR A 178 13.97 7.94 10.84
N ARG A 179 12.80 8.36 10.34
CA ARG A 179 11.61 8.57 11.19
C ARG A 179 11.07 7.28 11.77
N THR A 180 11.12 6.20 11.01
CA THR A 180 10.73 4.87 11.49
C THR A 180 11.68 4.40 12.60
N ALA A 181 12.99 4.58 12.39
CA ALA A 181 14.01 4.29 13.39
C ALA A 181 13.86 5.15 14.65
N GLU A 182 13.59 6.44 14.49
CA GLU A 182 13.36 7.36 15.61
C GLU A 182 12.06 7.09 16.35
N GLU A 183 11.01 6.61 15.69
CA GLU A 183 9.78 6.14 16.36
C GLU A 183 10.09 4.90 17.22
N ALA A 184 10.87 3.95 16.70
CA ALA A 184 11.33 2.80 17.47
C ALA A 184 12.14 3.23 18.70
N ARG A 185 13.10 4.16 18.50
CA ARG A 185 13.97 4.69 19.56
C ARG A 185 13.18 5.40 20.65
N ARG A 186 12.25 6.29 20.27
CA ARG A 186 11.39 7.01 21.23
C ARG A 186 10.42 6.09 21.98
N SER A 187 10.05 4.97 21.37
CA SER A 187 9.22 3.94 22.00
C SER A 187 10.00 3.01 22.93
N GLY A 188 11.32 3.23 23.09
CA GLY A 188 12.17 2.40 23.96
C GLY A 188 12.46 1.01 23.41
N GLN A 189 12.30 0.81 22.10
CA GLN A 189 12.63 -0.47 21.47
C GLN A 189 14.14 -0.75 21.54
N PRO A 190 14.57 -2.03 21.56
CA PRO A 190 15.99 -2.38 21.49
C PRO A 190 16.70 -1.76 20.28
N ASP A 191 18.01 -1.54 20.40
CA ASP A 191 18.81 -0.91 19.35
C ASP A 191 18.84 -1.69 18.02
N TRP A 192 18.77 -3.02 18.07
CA TRP A 192 18.59 -3.83 16.85
C TRP A 192 17.23 -3.61 16.16
N VAL A 193 16.13 -3.36 16.90
CA VAL A 193 14.83 -3.00 16.29
C VAL A 193 14.92 -1.63 15.63
N GLN A 194 15.63 -0.68 16.27
CA GLN A 194 15.86 0.65 15.71
C GLN A 194 16.67 0.56 14.40
N LEU A 195 17.68 -0.31 14.35
CA LEU A 195 18.44 -0.58 13.13
C LEU A 195 17.56 -1.23 12.06
N VAL A 196 16.77 -2.27 12.38
CA VAL A 196 15.82 -2.88 11.43
C VAL A 196 14.85 -1.84 10.87
N ALA A 197 14.35 -0.94 11.71
CA ALA A 197 13.51 0.19 11.30
C ALA A 197 14.21 1.17 10.35
N LEU A 198 15.52 1.35 10.45
CA LEU A 198 16.30 2.15 9.49
C LEU A 198 16.49 1.41 8.15
N LEU A 199 16.66 0.09 8.20
CA LEU A 199 17.00 -0.74 7.04
C LEU A 199 15.80 -1.22 6.21
N HIS A 200 14.59 -1.25 6.80
CA HIS A 200 13.45 -2.01 6.27
C HIS A 200 13.07 -1.74 4.80
N ASP A 201 13.16 -0.49 4.35
CA ASP A 201 12.80 -0.08 2.98
C ASP A 201 14.04 0.19 2.10
N MET A 202 15.26 -0.05 2.59
CA MET A 202 16.50 0.19 1.83
C MET A 202 16.69 -0.74 0.63
N GLY A 203 15.99 -1.89 0.59
CA GLY A 203 16.03 -2.81 -0.57
C GLY A 203 15.55 -2.17 -1.87
N ARG A 204 14.88 -1.01 -1.80
CA ARG A 204 14.54 -0.19 -2.97
C ARG A 204 15.73 0.38 -3.71
N VAL A 205 16.90 0.50 -3.07
CA VAL A 205 18.13 0.99 -3.72
C VAL A 205 18.57 0.07 -4.87
N VAL A 206 18.18 -1.20 -4.84
CA VAL A 206 18.51 -2.20 -5.87
C VAL A 206 18.02 -1.76 -7.25
N ALA A 207 16.84 -1.14 -7.34
CA ALA A 207 16.33 -0.61 -8.61
C ALA A 207 17.30 0.39 -9.26
N TRP A 208 17.89 1.26 -8.44
CA TRP A 208 18.87 2.23 -8.91
C TRP A 208 20.21 1.58 -9.26
N LEU A 209 20.68 0.64 -8.42
CA LEU A 209 21.95 -0.05 -8.65
C LEU A 209 21.94 -0.88 -9.92
N ASP A 210 20.86 -1.63 -10.15
CA ASP A 210 20.67 -2.46 -11.33
C ASP A 210 20.58 -1.62 -12.61
N ALA A 211 19.80 -0.53 -12.57
CA ALA A 211 19.72 0.41 -13.69
C ALA A 211 21.10 1.00 -14.03
N ARG A 212 21.91 1.33 -13.01
CA ARG A 212 23.27 1.83 -13.20
C ARG A 212 24.21 0.76 -13.77
N ALA A 213 24.14 -0.48 -13.28
CA ALA A 213 24.95 -1.59 -13.80
C ALA A 213 24.61 -1.90 -15.27
N SER A 214 23.32 -1.86 -15.62
CA SER A 214 22.82 -2.03 -16.99
C SER A 214 23.26 -0.88 -17.91
N ALA A 215 23.22 0.35 -17.40
CA ALA A 215 23.71 1.53 -18.13
C ALA A 215 25.22 1.47 -18.36
N ALA A 216 26.03 1.02 -17.40
CA ALA A 216 27.49 0.89 -17.58
C ALA A 216 27.90 -0.08 -18.70
N THR A 217 27.03 -1.03 -19.06
CA THR A 217 27.26 -2.00 -20.14
C THR A 217 26.84 -1.46 -21.51
N THR A 218 26.05 -0.38 -21.54
CA THR A 218 25.51 0.22 -22.77
C THR A 218 26.10 1.63 -22.93
N THR A 219 26.31 2.16 -24.14
CA THR A 219 26.78 3.57 -24.32
C THR A 219 25.70 4.62 -23.98
N LYS A 220 24.82 4.33 -23.02
CA LYS A 220 23.75 5.20 -22.53
C LYS A 220 24.24 5.98 -21.30
N THR A 221 23.80 7.23 -21.23
CA THR A 221 24.04 8.14 -20.09
C THR A 221 23.60 7.51 -18.77
N GLU A 222 24.32 7.77 -17.69
CA GLU A 222 23.96 7.33 -16.33
C GLU A 222 22.49 7.70 -16.01
N PRO A 223 21.71 6.79 -15.38
CA PRO A 223 20.33 7.06 -15.04
C PRO A 223 20.26 8.15 -13.96
N THR A 224 19.67 9.29 -14.30
CA THR A 224 19.54 10.46 -13.41
C THR A 224 18.31 10.40 -12.51
N SER A 225 17.40 9.43 -12.72
CA SER A 225 16.20 9.24 -11.89
C SER A 225 15.62 7.84 -12.07
N TYR A 226 14.83 7.40 -11.09
CA TYR A 226 14.01 6.19 -11.19
C TYR A 226 12.91 6.37 -12.25
N SER A 227 12.99 5.58 -13.32
CA SER A 227 11.94 5.43 -14.31
C SER A 227 10.99 4.33 -13.85
N CYS A 228 9.79 4.70 -13.41
CA CYS A 228 8.71 3.77 -13.11
C CYS A 228 7.99 3.39 -14.41
N SER A 229 8.70 2.87 -15.42
CA SER A 229 8.07 2.34 -16.61
C SER A 229 7.83 0.84 -16.42
N ALA A 230 6.67 0.35 -16.86
CA ALA A 230 6.34 -1.06 -16.84
C ALA A 230 7.31 -1.93 -17.68
N GLU A 231 8.16 -1.30 -18.50
CA GLU A 231 9.16 -1.93 -19.36
C GLU A 231 10.51 -2.14 -18.65
N ASP A 232 10.81 -1.43 -17.56
CA ASP A 232 12.14 -1.42 -16.91
C ASP A 232 12.34 -2.52 -15.81
N GLY A 233 11.38 -3.41 -15.61
CA GLY A 233 11.61 -4.72 -14.96
C GLY A 233 11.90 -4.78 -13.44
N LEU A 234 12.12 -3.67 -12.73
CA LEU A 234 12.44 -3.66 -11.27
C LEU A 234 11.31 -3.17 -10.34
N ASP A 235 10.06 -3.42 -10.74
CA ASP A 235 8.86 -3.14 -9.96
C ASP A 235 8.82 -3.87 -8.60
N TRP A 236 9.48 -5.04 -8.52
CA TRP A 236 9.50 -5.89 -7.34
C TRP A 236 10.17 -5.25 -6.11
N THR A 237 11.06 -4.29 -6.32
CA THR A 237 11.74 -3.56 -5.23
C THR A 237 10.81 -2.59 -4.51
N ILE A 238 9.69 -2.21 -5.13
CA ILE A 238 8.72 -1.28 -4.55
C ILE A 238 8.07 -1.89 -3.29
N ALA A 239 7.88 -1.05 -2.26
CA ALA A 239 7.27 -1.44 -1.00
C ALA A 239 5.84 -1.96 -1.23
N SER A 240 5.72 -3.29 -1.31
CA SER A 240 4.49 -4.02 -1.58
C SER A 240 4.34 -5.14 -0.55
N ARG A 241 3.11 -5.58 -0.32
CA ARG A 241 2.85 -6.73 0.57
C ARG A 241 3.49 -7.99 -0.03
N SER A 242 4.24 -8.74 0.77
CA SER A 242 4.83 -10.01 0.34
C SER A 242 3.80 -11.14 0.41
N ARG A 243 4.14 -12.26 -0.21
CA ARG A 243 3.31 -13.47 -0.31
C ARG A 243 4.23 -14.68 -0.52
N ILE A 244 3.86 -15.84 -0.01
CA ILE A 244 4.61 -17.08 -0.27
C ILE A 244 4.30 -17.55 -1.71
N VAL A 245 5.33 -17.87 -2.49
CA VAL A 245 5.19 -18.49 -3.83
C VAL A 245 5.29 -20.01 -3.73
N GLY A 246 4.75 -20.73 -4.71
CA GLY A 246 4.83 -22.19 -4.74
C GLY A 246 3.81 -22.89 -3.85
N CYS A 247 2.84 -22.15 -3.32
CA CYS A 247 1.65 -22.64 -2.65
C CYS A 247 0.45 -21.76 -3.03
N ALA A 248 -0.76 -22.22 -2.71
CA ALA A 248 -1.99 -21.48 -3.00
C ALA A 248 -1.97 -20.11 -2.29
N ALA A 249 -2.37 -19.06 -3.01
CA ALA A 249 -2.48 -17.75 -2.41
C ALA A 249 -3.68 -17.66 -1.43
N PRO A 250 -3.51 -17.02 -0.27
CA PRO A 250 -4.60 -16.74 0.68
C PRO A 250 -5.74 -15.97 0.04
N ASN A 251 -7.00 -16.28 0.40
CA ASN A 251 -8.19 -15.62 -0.18
C ASN A 251 -8.19 -14.10 0.03
N GLN A 252 -7.61 -13.64 1.14
CA GLN A 252 -7.51 -12.22 1.50
C GLN A 252 -6.26 -11.53 0.95
N ALA A 253 -5.45 -12.22 0.14
CA ALA A 253 -4.25 -11.65 -0.46
C ALA A 253 -4.55 -10.32 -1.16
N THR A 254 -3.65 -9.35 -1.01
CA THR A 254 -3.85 -7.99 -1.55
C THR A 254 -4.03 -8.04 -3.09
N PHE A 255 -5.11 -7.44 -3.59
CA PHE A 255 -5.53 -7.47 -5.00
C PHE A 255 -5.77 -8.88 -5.56
N SER A 256 -6.38 -9.78 -4.77
CA SER A 256 -6.67 -11.15 -5.18
C SER A 256 -7.57 -11.25 -6.43
N GLU A 257 -8.24 -10.17 -6.88
CA GLU A 257 -8.94 -10.17 -8.16
C GLU A 257 -8.01 -10.41 -9.37
N PHE A 258 -6.71 -10.13 -9.24
CA PHE A 258 -5.70 -10.39 -10.28
C PHE A 258 -5.05 -11.78 -10.18
N ARG A 259 -5.44 -12.60 -9.20
CA ARG A 259 -4.88 -13.95 -8.97
C ARG A 259 -4.83 -14.80 -10.24
N HIS A 260 -5.90 -14.78 -11.01
CA HIS A 260 -6.05 -15.54 -12.25
C HIS A 260 -4.98 -15.23 -13.33
N LEU A 261 -4.22 -14.15 -13.18
CA LEU A 261 -3.11 -13.81 -14.08
C LEU A 261 -1.84 -14.60 -13.78
N ASN A 262 -1.69 -15.13 -12.57
CA ASN A 262 -0.51 -15.88 -12.18
C ASN A 262 -0.62 -17.33 -12.71
N SER A 263 0.36 -17.78 -13.49
CA SER A 263 0.35 -19.14 -14.04
C SER A 263 0.45 -20.23 -12.99
N ASP A 264 1.03 -19.95 -11.83
CA ASP A 264 1.21 -20.94 -10.76
C ASP A 264 -0.12 -21.29 -10.08
N GLU A 265 -1.13 -20.44 -10.17
CA GLU A 265 -2.44 -20.65 -9.53
C GLU A 265 -3.23 -21.82 -10.15
N SER A 266 -2.92 -22.18 -11.40
CA SER A 266 -3.50 -23.35 -12.08
C SER A 266 -2.53 -24.53 -12.17
N ASP A 267 -1.30 -24.38 -11.67
CA ASP A 267 -0.29 -25.44 -11.68
C ASP A 267 -0.55 -26.41 -10.51
N ALA A 268 -0.69 -27.70 -10.81
CA ALA A 268 -0.94 -28.73 -9.81
C ALA A 268 0.17 -28.86 -8.76
N ARG A 269 1.38 -28.35 -9.04
CA ARG A 269 2.51 -28.32 -8.11
C ARG A 269 2.38 -27.25 -7.03
N TYR A 270 1.63 -26.18 -7.29
CA TYR A 270 1.60 -24.98 -6.45
C TYR A 270 0.19 -24.59 -5.99
N SER A 271 -0.86 -25.11 -6.62
CA SER A 271 -2.26 -24.72 -6.37
C SER A 271 -2.89 -25.31 -5.09
N THR A 272 -2.18 -26.14 -4.33
CA THR A 272 -2.63 -26.64 -3.01
C THR A 272 -2.13 -25.73 -1.88
N LEU A 273 -2.69 -25.87 -0.67
CA LEU A 273 -2.33 -25.04 0.49
C LEU A 273 -0.84 -25.10 0.80
N GLU A 274 -0.22 -26.28 0.68
CA GLU A 274 1.21 -26.48 0.89
C GLU A 274 2.02 -26.38 -0.41
N GLY A 275 1.38 -26.63 -1.57
CA GLY A 275 2.03 -26.64 -2.88
C GLY A 275 3.31 -27.47 -2.91
N MET A 276 4.45 -26.81 -3.12
CA MET A 276 5.77 -27.44 -3.18
C MET A 276 6.43 -27.68 -1.82
N TYR A 277 5.80 -27.26 -0.71
CA TYR A 277 6.34 -27.35 0.63
C TYR A 277 5.80 -28.55 1.42
N HIS A 278 6.52 -28.91 2.48
CA HIS A 278 6.01 -29.83 3.48
C HIS A 278 5.14 -29.08 4.51
N PRO A 279 4.13 -29.73 5.12
CA PRO A 279 3.39 -29.13 6.22
C PRO A 279 4.32 -28.72 7.36
N HIS A 280 4.09 -27.53 7.94
CA HIS A 280 4.83 -26.95 9.06
C HIS A 280 6.35 -26.87 8.82
N ILE A 281 6.75 -26.61 7.57
CA ILE A 281 8.16 -26.51 7.20
C ILE A 281 8.88 -25.33 7.88
N GLY A 282 8.15 -24.30 8.30
CA GLY A 282 8.72 -23.05 8.83
C GLY A 282 8.89 -22.00 7.74
N LEU A 283 8.58 -20.73 8.05
CA LEU A 283 8.65 -19.65 7.05
C LEU A 283 10.07 -19.38 6.56
N ASP A 284 11.09 -19.73 7.34
CA ASP A 284 12.50 -19.60 6.97
C ASP A 284 12.85 -20.43 5.73
N HIS A 285 12.19 -21.59 5.59
CA HIS A 285 12.28 -22.53 4.49
C HIS A 285 11.31 -22.29 3.32
N THR A 286 10.50 -21.22 3.38
CA THR A 286 9.60 -20.83 2.29
C THR A 286 10.23 -19.79 1.36
N TRP A 287 9.76 -19.75 0.12
CA TRP A 287 10.09 -18.69 -0.82
C TRP A 287 9.00 -17.63 -0.81
N LEU A 288 9.39 -16.40 -0.49
CA LEU A 288 8.55 -15.23 -0.65
C LEU A 288 8.63 -14.71 -2.09
N ASN A 289 7.62 -13.92 -2.48
CA ASN A 289 7.77 -13.00 -3.60
C ASN A 289 9.11 -12.26 -3.46
N TRP A 290 9.82 -12.11 -4.56
CA TRP A 290 11.06 -11.37 -4.57
C TRP A 290 10.74 -9.89 -4.33
N THR A 291 11.25 -9.34 -3.24
CA THR A 291 10.92 -7.98 -2.76
C THR A 291 12.15 -7.34 -2.13
N GLY A 292 12.13 -6.01 -1.94
CA GLY A 292 13.19 -5.29 -1.23
C GLY A 292 13.54 -5.90 0.14
N PRO A 293 12.57 -6.22 1.01
CA PRO A 293 12.81 -6.90 2.28
C PRO A 293 13.47 -8.28 2.15
N GLU A 294 13.03 -9.12 1.21
CA GLU A 294 13.66 -10.44 0.96
C GLU A 294 15.12 -10.27 0.52
N TYR A 295 15.39 -9.32 -0.38
CA TYR A 295 16.75 -9.01 -0.80
C TYR A 295 17.61 -8.52 0.38
N MET A 296 17.11 -7.57 1.19
CA MET A 296 17.85 -7.05 2.34
C MET A 296 18.18 -8.13 3.36
N TYR A 297 17.25 -9.05 3.63
CA TYR A 297 17.48 -10.19 4.51
C TYR A 297 18.69 -11.01 4.06
N HIS A 298 18.73 -11.43 2.79
CA HIS A 298 19.87 -12.21 2.28
C HIS A 298 21.15 -11.37 2.17
N MET A 299 21.05 -10.09 1.84
CA MET A 299 22.20 -9.18 1.73
C MET A 299 22.92 -9.03 3.07
N LEU A 300 22.16 -8.79 4.14
CA LEU A 300 22.72 -8.65 5.49
C LEU A 300 23.35 -9.97 5.97
N GLN A 301 22.70 -11.11 5.71
CA GLN A 301 23.28 -12.43 6.01
C GLN A 301 24.59 -12.66 5.26
N ARG A 302 24.63 -12.36 3.95
CA ARG A 302 25.82 -12.54 3.12
C ARG A 302 26.99 -11.69 3.58
N ASN A 303 26.72 -10.47 4.04
CA ASN A 303 27.74 -9.55 4.55
C ASN A 303 28.15 -9.84 6.01
N GLY A 304 27.58 -10.87 6.64
CA GLY A 304 27.94 -11.26 8.01
C GLY A 304 27.46 -10.26 9.06
N CYS A 305 26.39 -9.51 8.77
CA CYS A 305 25.73 -8.66 9.76
C CYS A 305 25.19 -9.53 10.91
N THR A 306 25.20 -8.99 12.12
CA THR A 306 24.94 -9.73 13.37
C THR A 306 23.67 -9.28 14.09
N ILE A 307 22.69 -8.77 13.32
CA ILE A 307 21.35 -8.49 13.83
C ILE A 307 20.74 -9.82 14.37
N PRO A 308 20.11 -9.83 15.56
CA PRO A 308 19.47 -11.03 16.12
C PRO A 308 18.43 -11.64 15.17
N GLU A 309 18.18 -12.94 15.32
CA GLU A 309 17.25 -13.69 14.46
C GLU A 309 15.85 -13.08 14.45
N GLU A 310 15.35 -12.61 15.59
CA GLU A 310 14.06 -11.93 15.69
C GLU A 310 14.03 -10.63 14.87
N GLY A 311 15.14 -9.89 14.85
CA GLY A 311 15.30 -8.69 14.03
C GLY A 311 15.36 -9.01 12.53
N MET A 312 16.02 -10.11 12.17
CA MET A 312 16.04 -10.61 10.79
C MET A 312 14.65 -11.09 10.34
N SER A 313 13.89 -11.74 11.22
CA SER A 313 12.49 -12.14 10.98
C SER A 313 11.57 -10.92 10.85
N MET A 314 11.72 -9.89 11.69
CA MET A 314 11.02 -8.61 11.50
C MET A 314 11.30 -8.02 10.13
N LEU A 315 12.58 -7.92 9.74
CA LEU A 315 12.99 -7.38 8.45
C LEU A 315 12.38 -8.17 7.28
N ARG A 316 12.43 -9.50 7.33
CA ARG A 316 11.97 -10.36 6.23
C ARG A 316 10.45 -10.38 6.12
N TYR A 317 9.73 -10.44 7.24
CA TYR A 317 8.31 -10.79 7.25
C TYR A 317 7.35 -9.63 7.54
N PHE A 318 7.80 -8.41 7.85
CA PHE A 318 6.88 -7.28 8.12
C PHE A 318 5.89 -7.02 6.99
N SER A 319 6.29 -7.31 5.75
CA SER A 319 5.46 -7.13 4.56
C SER A 319 4.51 -8.31 4.30
N LEU A 320 4.68 -9.46 4.97
CA LEU A 320 3.86 -10.67 4.85
C LEU A 320 2.60 -10.57 5.73
N GLY A 321 1.77 -9.56 5.44
CA GLY A 321 0.56 -9.27 6.23
C GLY A 321 -0.47 -10.40 6.25
N ASP A 322 -0.54 -11.21 5.20
CA ASP A 322 -1.44 -12.38 5.15
C ASP A 322 -1.16 -13.33 6.33
N TRP A 323 0.10 -13.50 6.72
CA TRP A 323 0.47 -14.31 7.88
C TRP A 323 0.23 -13.58 9.21
N HIS A 324 0.86 -12.42 9.43
CA HIS A 324 0.89 -11.79 10.76
C HIS A 324 -0.33 -10.91 11.11
N GLU A 325 -1.19 -10.59 10.13
CA GLU A 325 -2.43 -9.82 10.33
C GLU A 325 -3.70 -10.64 10.11
N HIS A 326 -3.65 -11.63 9.23
CA HIS A 326 -4.84 -12.37 8.80
C HIS A 326 -4.79 -13.87 9.16
N ASP A 327 -3.76 -14.32 9.87
CA ASP A 327 -3.59 -15.71 10.32
C ASP A 327 -3.65 -16.74 9.17
N GLU A 328 -3.22 -16.35 7.98
CA GLU A 328 -3.08 -17.26 6.83
C GLU A 328 -1.75 -18.03 6.92
N TYR A 329 -1.59 -19.05 6.06
CA TYR A 329 -0.40 -19.92 6.00
C TYR A 329 -0.17 -20.84 7.20
N ALA A 330 -1.18 -21.11 8.03
CA ALA A 330 -1.07 -22.01 9.18
C ALA A 330 -0.56 -23.43 8.86
N THR A 331 -0.71 -23.90 7.61
CA THR A 331 -0.17 -25.20 7.17
C THR A 331 1.33 -25.16 6.88
N LEU A 332 1.94 -23.98 6.77
CA LEU A 332 3.37 -23.80 6.48
C LEU A 332 4.15 -23.34 7.70
N THR A 333 3.51 -22.65 8.64
CA THR A 333 4.16 -22.10 9.84
C THR A 333 4.44 -23.17 10.90
N ASN A 334 5.50 -22.96 11.69
CA ASN A 334 5.89 -23.80 12.82
C ASN A 334 5.86 -23.02 14.16
N GLU A 335 6.33 -23.64 15.25
CA GLU A 335 6.34 -23.01 16.58
C GLU A 335 7.22 -21.75 16.64
N ASP A 336 8.40 -21.77 15.99
CA ASP A 336 9.31 -20.63 15.95
C ASP A 336 8.70 -19.42 15.25
N ASP A 337 7.95 -19.66 14.16
CA ASP A 337 7.20 -18.61 13.47
C ASP A 337 6.17 -17.95 14.39
N GLU A 338 5.38 -18.76 15.10
CA GLU A 338 4.34 -18.24 16.00
C GLU A 338 4.93 -17.45 17.18
N ASP A 339 6.11 -17.84 17.68
CA ASP A 339 6.84 -17.11 18.72
C ASP A 339 7.27 -15.70 18.27
N VAL A 340 7.64 -15.53 16.99
CA VAL A 340 8.07 -14.23 16.45
C VAL A 340 6.94 -13.39 15.86
N LYS A 341 5.79 -13.99 15.55
CA LYS A 341 4.65 -13.36 14.84
C LYS A 341 4.17 -12.07 15.50
N TYR A 342 4.07 -12.05 16.83
CA TYR A 342 3.66 -10.85 17.57
C TYR A 342 4.63 -9.69 17.34
N PHE A 343 5.94 -9.97 17.37
CA PHE A 343 6.98 -8.96 17.19
C PHE A 343 6.98 -8.40 15.77
N VAL A 344 6.80 -9.25 14.76
CA VAL A 344 6.65 -8.83 13.35
C VAL A 344 5.42 -7.94 13.18
N SER A 345 4.27 -8.34 13.73
CA SER A 345 3.02 -7.58 13.67
C SER A 345 3.16 -6.22 14.35
N ASP A 346 3.78 -6.16 15.54
CA ASP A 346 3.99 -4.90 16.25
C ASP A 346 4.93 -3.96 15.50
N PHE A 347 6.03 -4.49 14.94
CA PHE A 347 6.94 -3.72 14.10
C PHE A 347 6.23 -3.12 12.87
N ASP A 348 5.43 -3.90 12.14
CA ASP A 348 4.71 -3.37 10.98
C ASP A 348 3.62 -2.35 11.37
N ARG A 349 2.95 -2.51 12.53
CA ARG A 349 2.05 -1.47 13.06
C ARG A 349 2.81 -0.17 13.38
N MET A 350 3.96 -0.26 14.03
CA MET A 350 4.82 0.89 14.31
C MET A 350 5.25 1.58 13.02
N ARG A 351 5.75 0.83 12.04
CA ARG A 351 6.16 1.32 10.73
C ARG A 351 5.02 2.03 9.99
N ARG A 352 3.82 1.44 9.97
CA ARG A 352 2.62 2.07 9.37
C ARG A 352 2.20 3.35 10.09
N ARG A 353 2.35 3.42 11.42
CA ARG A 353 2.12 4.67 12.18
C ARG A 353 3.14 5.75 11.81
N ALA A 354 4.42 5.41 11.71
CA ALA A 354 5.46 6.33 11.27
C ALA A 354 5.16 6.86 9.86
N TRP A 355 4.78 5.96 8.93
CA TRP A 355 4.36 6.34 7.57
C TRP A 355 3.17 7.31 7.56
N LYS A 356 2.16 7.06 8.38
CA LYS A 356 0.98 7.92 8.47
C LYS A 356 1.36 9.32 8.98
N LYS A 357 2.13 9.40 10.07
CA LYS A 357 2.64 10.67 10.62
C LYS A 357 3.48 11.44 9.60
N CYS A 358 4.34 10.75 8.84
CA CYS A 358 5.11 11.34 7.74
C CYS A 358 4.24 12.04 6.70
N GLY A 359 3.02 11.54 6.47
CA GLY A 359 2.07 12.12 5.54
C GLY A 359 1.37 13.39 6.03
N GLU A 360 1.37 13.67 7.33
CA GLU A 360 0.55 14.72 7.95
C GLU A 360 1.26 16.10 8.00
N ARG A 361 1.92 16.51 6.90
CA ARG A 361 2.64 17.82 6.74
C ARG A 361 3.95 17.94 7.52
N THR A 362 4.68 16.85 7.68
CA THR A 362 6.07 16.90 8.14
C THR A 362 7.00 16.86 6.93
N GLY A 363 7.52 18.02 6.51
CA GLY A 363 8.47 18.17 5.38
C GLY A 363 9.74 17.34 5.54
N ASP A 364 10.61 17.28 4.53
CA ASP A 364 11.77 16.36 4.54
C ASP A 364 12.76 16.65 5.70
N LEU A 365 13.45 15.62 6.22
CA LEU A 365 14.59 15.86 7.12
C LEU A 365 15.73 16.47 6.31
N SER A 366 16.33 17.53 6.83
CA SER A 366 17.50 18.15 6.19
C SER A 366 18.72 17.22 6.20
N ASP A 367 19.66 17.43 5.29
CA ASP A 367 20.92 16.67 5.25
C ASP A 367 21.68 16.76 6.58
N LYS A 368 21.68 17.95 7.20
CA LYS A 368 22.32 18.18 8.50
C LYS A 368 21.67 17.40 9.63
N GLU A 369 20.34 17.29 9.64
CA GLU A 369 19.62 16.45 10.63
C GLU A 369 19.93 14.97 10.41
N CYS A 370 19.92 14.50 9.16
CA CYS A 370 20.28 13.13 8.82
C CYS A 370 21.73 12.80 9.19
N GLU A 371 22.66 13.72 8.92
CA GLU A 371 24.08 13.60 9.32
C GLU A 371 24.23 13.54 10.85
N ALA A 372 23.58 14.44 11.59
CA ALA A 372 23.62 14.42 13.05
C ALA A 372 23.04 13.13 13.65
N LEU A 373 21.95 12.59 13.08
CA LEU A 373 21.39 11.31 13.50
C LEU A 373 22.33 10.14 13.20
N TRP A 374 22.97 10.14 12.03
CA TRP A 374 23.91 9.09 11.65
C TRP A 374 25.15 9.10 12.52
N GLU A 375 25.91 10.20 12.51
CA GLU A 375 27.17 10.34 13.23
C GLU A 375 26.98 10.28 14.76
N GLY A 376 25.88 10.84 15.24
CA GLY A 376 25.59 10.90 16.68
C GLY A 376 25.03 9.62 17.28
N TYR A 377 24.49 8.70 16.46
CA TYR A 377 23.76 7.55 17.00
C TYR A 377 23.77 6.31 16.10
N TYR A 378 23.26 6.40 14.86
CA TYR A 378 23.02 5.21 14.04
C TYR A 378 24.30 4.56 13.49
N ALA A 379 25.39 5.30 13.31
CA ALA A 379 26.68 4.74 12.90
C ALA A 379 27.20 3.73 13.93
N ALA A 380 27.17 4.08 15.22
CA ALA A 380 27.61 3.20 16.30
C ALA A 380 26.74 1.94 16.43
N ILE A 381 25.44 2.05 16.18
CA ILE A 381 24.53 0.89 16.14
C ILE A 381 24.82 0.02 14.93
N ALA A 382 25.03 0.61 13.76
CA ALA A 382 25.40 -0.12 12.56
C ALA A 382 26.72 -0.89 12.77
N ASP A 383 27.74 -0.25 13.36
CA ASP A 383 29.02 -0.90 13.70
C ASP A 383 28.84 -2.05 14.70
N LYS A 384 28.02 -1.84 15.76
CA LYS A 384 27.70 -2.87 16.75
C LYS A 384 27.18 -4.16 16.10
N TYR A 385 26.37 -4.03 15.05
CA TYR A 385 25.76 -5.14 14.33
C TYR A 385 26.51 -5.54 13.05
N ASN A 386 27.76 -5.11 12.89
CA ASN A 386 28.58 -5.39 11.70
C ASN A 386 27.91 -4.96 10.37
N CYS A 387 27.24 -3.81 10.40
CA CYS A 387 26.57 -3.17 9.26
C CYS A 387 27.22 -1.83 8.86
N GLY A 388 28.18 -1.31 9.62
CA GLY A 388 28.74 0.03 9.39
C GLY A 388 29.83 0.13 8.31
N GLY A 389 30.42 -1.00 7.92
CA GLY A 389 31.40 -1.07 6.83
C GLY A 389 30.77 -1.04 5.44
N ASP A 390 31.62 -1.18 4.42
CA ASP A 390 31.16 -1.38 3.06
C ASP A 390 30.48 -2.74 2.91
N LEU A 391 29.23 -2.73 2.43
CA LEU A 391 28.42 -3.92 2.20
C LEU A 391 28.39 -4.22 0.70
N LYS A 392 28.35 -5.51 0.35
CA LYS A 392 28.08 -5.98 -1.00
C LYS A 392 26.59 -5.99 -1.27
N TRP A 393 26.17 -5.26 -2.30
CA TRP A 393 24.81 -5.15 -2.79
C TRP A 393 24.70 -5.93 -4.11
#